data_AF-A0A151IWK6-F1
#
_entry.id   AF-A0A151IWK6-F1
#
_cell.length_a   1.000
_cell.length_b   1.000
_cell.length_c   1.000
_cell.angle_alpha   90.00
_cell.angle_beta   90.00
_cell.angle_gamma   90.00
#
_symmetry.space_group_name_H-M   'P 1'
#
loop_
_entity.id
_entity.type
_entity.pdbx_description
1 polymer ?
#
loop_
_entity_poly.entity_id
_entity_poly.type
_entity_poly.pdbx_seq_one_letter_code
_entity_poly.pdbx_strand_id
1 'polypeptide(L)' 'GNKKFGNISKLVLGLLTLPFSNASVERTFSIVNIIKDKLRNKMSIKMVEAILHIHCTLDIECFEFKPTTTMLKRFNSETI' A
#
# COMPACT_ATOMS: atom_id res chain seq x y z
N GLY A 1 -15.59 -33.17 2.21
CA GLY A 1 -15.23 -32.62 3.54
C GLY A 1 -16.31 -31.68 4.01
N ASN A 2 -17.00 -32.01 5.11
CA ASN A 2 -18.16 -31.26 5.58
C ASN A 2 -17.68 -30.03 6.39
N LYS A 3 -18.06 -28.81 5.98
CA LYS A 3 -17.71 -27.53 6.64
C LYS A 3 -18.44 -27.39 7.99
N LYS A 4 -18.04 -28.18 8.98
CA LYS A 4 -18.73 -28.29 10.28
C LYS A 4 -18.66 -27.01 11.14
N PHE A 5 -17.74 -26.09 10.84
CA PHE A 5 -17.47 -24.88 11.64
C PHE A 5 -17.27 -23.60 10.81
N GLY A 6 -18.05 -23.41 9.75
CA GLY A 6 -17.87 -22.26 8.84
C GLY A 6 -17.88 -20.88 9.52
N ASN A 7 -18.68 -20.69 10.57
CA ASN A 7 -18.76 -19.43 11.31
C ASN A 7 -17.52 -19.17 12.17
N ILE A 8 -17.04 -20.20 12.87
CA ILE A 8 -15.83 -20.12 13.70
C ILE A 8 -14.61 -19.90 12.80
N SER A 9 -14.53 -20.58 11.67
CA SER A 9 -13.43 -20.37 10.71
C SER A 9 -13.39 -18.93 10.18
N LYS A 10 -14.55 -18.31 9.90
CA LYS A 10 -14.61 -16.90 9.47
C LYS A 10 -14.20 -15.95 10.60
N LEU A 11 -14.62 -16.22 11.84
CA LEU A 11 -14.25 -15.44 13.00
C LEU A 11 -12.73 -15.47 13.24
N VAL A 12 -12.14 -16.67 13.23
CA VAL A 12 -10.69 -16.85 13.41
C VAL A 12 -9.92 -16.18 12.28
N LEU A 13 -10.39 -16.31 11.03
CA LEU A 13 -9.76 -15.62 9.90
C LEU A 13 -9.81 -14.09 10.08
N GLY A 14 -10.95 -13.54 10.50
CA GLY A 14 -11.07 -12.11 10.80
C GLY A 14 -10.11 -11.68 11.92
N LEU A 15 -10.06 -12.44 13.01
CA LEU A 15 -9.16 -12.16 14.14
C LEU A 15 -7.69 -12.18 13.72
N LEU A 16 -7.30 -13.13 12.86
CA LEU A 16 -5.92 -13.23 12.36
C LEU A 16 -5.54 -12.13 11.37
N THR A 17 -6.51 -11.45 10.75
CA THR A 17 -6.23 -10.27 9.90
C THR A 17 -6.03 -9.00 10.71
N LEU A 18 -6.40 -8.99 12.00
CA LEU A 18 -6.19 -7.82 12.85
C LEU A 18 -4.71 -7.71 13.21
N PRO A 19 -4.09 -6.54 13.03
CA PRO A 19 -2.73 -6.32 13.46
C PRO A 19 -2.65 -6.43 14.99
N PHE A 20 -1.90 -7.42 15.49
CA PHE A 20 -1.73 -7.66 16.92
C PHE A 20 -0.81 -6.62 17.60
N SER A 21 0.01 -5.91 16.82
CA SER A 21 1.00 -4.96 17.34
C SER A 21 0.96 -3.63 16.60
N ASN A 22 1.23 -2.56 17.34
CA ASN A 22 1.42 -1.21 16.80
C ASN A 22 2.65 -1.11 15.87
N ALA A 23 3.56 -2.09 15.88
CA ALA A 23 4.72 -2.11 14.99
C ALA A 23 4.35 -1.99 13.50
N SER A 24 3.19 -2.51 13.09
CA SER A 24 2.71 -2.35 11.71
C SER A 24 2.37 -0.91 11.37
N VAL A 25 1.80 -0.18 12.34
CA VAL A 25 1.44 1.24 12.18
C VAL A 25 2.71 2.09 12.24
N GLU A 26 3.63 1.81 13.16
CA GLU A 26 4.93 2.49 13.27
C GLU A 26 5.76 2.33 11.99
N ARG A 27 5.75 1.14 11.38
CA ARG A 27 6.39 0.92 10.07
C ARG A 27 5.79 1.81 8.99
N THR A 28 4.47 1.92 8.91
CA THR A 28 3.78 2.82 7.98
C THR A 28 4.16 4.27 8.22
N PHE A 29 4.20 4.73 9.47
CA PHE A 29 4.65 6.09 9.80
C PHE A 29 6.11 6.35 9.46
N SER A 30 6.99 5.35 9.61
CA SER A 30 8.39 5.43 9.17
C SER A 30 8.48 5.65 7.65
N ILE A 31 7.69 4.91 6.87
CA ILE A 31 7.61 5.08 5.41
C ILE A 31 7.10 6.49 5.06
N VAL A 32 6.04 6.97 5.73
CA VAL A 32 5.53 8.34 5.52
C VAL A 32 6.60 9.39 5.83
N ASN A 33 7.41 9.19 6.87
CA ASN A 33 8.50 10.10 7.21
C ASN A 33 9.61 10.13 6.14
N ILE A 34 9.86 9.00 5.47
CA ILE A 34 10.79 8.93 4.33
C ILE A 34 10.20 9.65 3.11
N ILE A 35 8.91 9.43 2.81
CA ILE A 35 8.22 10.10 1.69
C ILE A 35 8.20 11.62 1.91
N LYS A 36 7.89 12.06 3.14
CA LYS A 36 7.88 13.45 3.58
C LYS A 36 9.16 13.80 4.34
N ASP A 37 10.30 13.57 3.70
CA ASP A 37 11.57 14.00 4.28
C ASP A 37 11.60 15.52 4.51
N LYS A 38 12.49 16.00 5.38
CA LYS A 38 12.57 17.41 5.80
C LYS A 38 12.69 18.38 4.63
N LEU A 39 13.36 17.98 3.54
CA LEU A 39 13.50 18.79 2.32
C LEU A 39 12.24 18.75 1.43
N ARG A 40 11.37 17.74 1.59
CA ARG A 40 10.17 17.48 0.78
C ARG A 40 8.86 17.58 1.59
N ASN A 41 8.81 18.49 2.55
CA ASN A 41 7.62 18.68 3.41
C ASN A 41 6.37 19.18 2.65
N LYS A 42 6.53 19.93 1.55
CA LYS A 42 5.43 20.59 0.83
C LYS A 42 4.76 19.72 -0.25
N MET A 43 4.69 18.41 -0.03
CA MET A 43 3.99 17.49 -0.93
C MET A 43 2.48 17.49 -0.66
N SER A 44 1.67 17.41 -1.71
CA SER A 44 0.21 17.26 -1.57
C SER A 44 -0.12 15.96 -0.83
N ILE A 45 -1.10 16.01 0.07
CA ILE A 45 -1.55 14.84 0.85
C ILE A 45 -1.98 13.70 -0.09
N LYS A 46 -2.69 14.02 -1.18
CA LYS A 46 -3.12 13.02 -2.19
C LYS A 46 -1.93 12.31 -2.84
N MET A 47 -0.82 13.01 -3.01
CA MET A 47 0.39 12.45 -3.61
C MET A 47 1.14 11.57 -2.62
N VAL A 48 1.22 11.97 -1.35
CA VAL A 48 1.78 11.14 -0.26
C VAL A 48 0.97 9.86 -0.10
N GLU A 49 -0.36 9.96 -0.11
CA GLU A 49 -1.27 8.81 -0.04
C GLU A 49 -1.05 7.84 -1.21
N ALA A 50 -0.97 8.35 -2.44
CA ALA A 50 -0.72 7.53 -3.62
C ALA A 50 0.63 6.78 -3.53
N ILE A 51 1.70 7.47 -3.09
CA ILE A 51 3.02 6.84 -2.93
C ILE A 51 3.00 5.82 -1.79
N LEU A 52 2.36 6.12 -0.66
CA LEU A 52 2.23 5.18 0.45
C LEU A 52 1.47 3.92 0.02
N HIS A 53 0.41 4.07 -0.76
CA HIS A 53 -0.37 2.96 -1.28
C HIS A 53 0.49 2.05 -2.17
N ILE A 54 1.30 2.62 -3.06
CA ILE A 54 2.28 1.88 -3.86
C ILE A 54 3.22 1.09 -2.95
N HIS A 55 3.83 1.73 -1.94
CA HIS A 55 4.77 1.08 -1.01
C HIS A 55 4.15 -0.08 -0.20
N CYS A 56 2.86 0.00 0.14
CA CYS A 56 2.19 -1.04 0.92
C CYS A 56 1.57 -2.16 0.08
N THR A 57 1.29 -1.92 -1.20
CA THR A 57 0.51 -2.86 -2.04
C THR A 57 1.33 -3.55 -3.12
N LEU A 58 2.41 -2.93 -3.59
CA LEU A 58 3.27 -3.51 -4.61
C LEU A 58 4.37 -4.33 -3.94
N ASP A 59 4.30 -5.64 -4.15
CA ASP A 59 5.34 -6.60 -3.77
C ASP A 59 6.30 -6.81 -4.96
N ILE A 60 6.81 -5.70 -5.50
CA ILE A 60 7.73 -5.69 -6.63
C ILE A 60 8.86 -4.74 -6.29
N GLU A 61 10.10 -5.19 -6.51
CA GLU A 61 11.25 -4.31 -6.33
C GLU A 61 11.24 -3.20 -7.38
N CYS A 62 11.65 -1.99 -6.98
CA CYS A 62 11.53 -0.80 -7.80
C CYS A 62 12.26 -0.91 -9.16
N PHE A 63 13.29 -1.75 -9.24
CA PHE A 63 14.06 -1.97 -10.47
C PHE A 63 13.42 -3.00 -11.41
N GLU A 64 12.49 -3.83 -10.93
CA GLU A 64 11.76 -4.80 -11.76
C GLU A 64 10.44 -4.25 -12.29
N PHE A 65 10.03 -3.07 -11.81
CA PHE A 65 8.80 -2.44 -12.22
C PHE A 65 8.80 -2.13 -13.73
N LYS A 66 7.94 -2.84 -14.47
CA LYS A 66 7.67 -2.58 -15.89
C LYS A 66 6.31 -1.90 -16.03
N PRO A 67 6.25 -0.64 -16.50
CA PRO A 67 4.99 0.06 -16.68
C PRO A 67 4.13 -0.63 -17.74
N THR A 68 2.83 -0.69 -17.49
CA THR A 68 1.87 -1.24 -18.45
C THR A 68 1.68 -0.28 -19.63
N THR A 69 1.26 -0.83 -20.77
CA THR A 69 0.96 -0.02 -21.97
C THR A 69 -0.14 1.01 -21.71
N THR A 70 -1.06 0.72 -20.78
CA THR A 70 -2.10 1.66 -20.33
C THR A 70 -1.53 2.82 -19.51
N MET A 71 -0.57 2.56 -18.61
CA MET A 71 0.14 3.62 -17.89
C MET A 71 0.90 4.54 -18.84
N LEU A 72 1.61 3.98 -19.82
CA LEU A 72 2.35 4.76 -20.82
C LEU A 72 1.42 5.62 -21.69
N LYS A 73 0.28 5.06 -22.11
CA LYS A 73 -0.75 5.83 -22.84
C LYS A 73 -1.31 6.97 -22.01
N ARG A 74 -1.61 6.74 -20.73
CA ARG A 74 -2.11 7.78 -19.82
C ARG A 74 -1.10 8.89 -19.60
N PHE A 75 0.17 8.54 -19.40
CA PHE A 75 1.26 9.50 -19.23
C PHE A 75 1.40 10.43 -20.44
N ASN A 76 1.26 9.89 -21.65
CA ASN A 76 1.35 10.68 -22.88
C ASN A 76 0.04 11.39 -23.28
N SER A 77 -1.09 11.03 -22.68
CA SER A 77 -2.40 11.64 -22.98
C SER A 77 -2.73 12.84 -22.09
N GLU A 78 -2.02 13.02 -20.97
CA GLU A 78 -2.13 14.23 -20.16
C GLU A 78 -1.37 15.37 -20.85
N THR A 79 -2.00 15.98 -21.86
CA THR A 79 -1.63 17.30 -22.34
C THR A 79 -1.90 18.32 -21.24
N ILE A 80 -0.84 19.02 -20.84
CA ILE A 80 -0.85 20.19 -19.93
C ILE A 80 -1.85 21.24 -20.41
#